data_AF-A0A2C9VQU5-F1
#
_entry.id   AF-A0A2C9VQU5-F1
#
_cell.length_a   1.000
_cell.length_b   1.000
_cell.length_c   1.000
_cell.angle_alpha   90.00
_cell.angle_beta   90.00
_cell.angle_gamma   90.00
#
_symmetry.space_group_name_H-M   'P 1'
#
loop_
_entity.id
_entity.type
_entity.pdbx_description
1 polymer ?
#
loop_
_entity_poly.entity_id
_entity_poly.type
_entity_poly.pdbx_seq_one_letter_code
_entity_poly.pdbx_strand_id
1 'polypeptide(L)'
;MGDGQPQPPAILANSNTKNDVGFSCDDKKIIRKEIERQRRQQMSTLCASLRSLLPLESLKGKRAISDHINEAAKYIKDLQNNVQELSVTRDKLKHLLNSTSLDDQGNEISSLDNLMNNTVTVLSRVSGVEIVVSSESGEGNFLLSRVLEAVIEEGFEVVSCISTKRDGRLYNTMQCQTSHLTCIDVAALQQKLNDVILSSRFISRS
;
A
#
# COMPACT_ATOMS: atom_id res chain seq x y z
N MET A 1 -1.21 22.25 45.40
CA MET A 1 -2.54 21.70 45.09
C MET A 1 -2.28 20.52 44.16
N GLY A 2 -2.35 19.30 44.70
CA GLY A 2 -1.81 18.10 44.06
C GLY A 2 -2.79 17.45 43.10
N ASP A 3 -2.24 16.96 41.98
CA ASP A 3 -2.93 16.18 40.96
C ASP A 3 -3.43 14.84 41.53
N GLY A 4 -4.74 14.61 41.43
CA GLY A 4 -5.39 13.35 41.77
C GLY A 4 -5.47 12.44 40.55
N GLN A 5 -4.53 11.51 40.43
CA GLN A 5 -4.50 10.46 39.42
C GLN A 5 -5.73 9.53 39.54
N PRO A 6 -6.42 9.15 38.44
CA PRO A 6 -7.52 8.20 38.50
C PRO A 6 -6.99 6.79 38.79
N GLN A 7 -7.38 6.24 39.93
CA GLN A 7 -7.17 4.83 40.28
C GLN A 7 -7.94 3.93 39.29
N PRO A 8 -7.34 2.86 38.76
CA PRO A 8 -8.06 1.88 37.94
C PRO A 8 -9.07 1.09 38.80
N PRO A 9 -10.21 0.68 38.24
CA PRO A 9 -11.19 -0.11 39.00
C PRO A 9 -10.59 -1.47 39.38
N ALA A 10 -10.66 -1.79 40.67
CA ALA A 10 -10.25 -3.07 41.21
C ALA A 10 -11.03 -4.20 40.51
N ILE A 11 -10.30 -5.09 39.83
CA ILE A 11 -10.82 -6.35 39.33
C ILE A 11 -11.15 -7.21 40.56
N LEU A 12 -12.43 -7.36 40.90
CA LEU A 12 -12.84 -8.33 41.91
C LEU A 12 -12.68 -9.73 41.30
N ALA A 13 -11.54 -10.35 41.62
CA ALA A 13 -11.30 -11.75 41.37
C ALA A 13 -12.40 -12.59 42.02
N ASN A 14 -12.97 -13.51 41.24
CA ASN A 14 -13.98 -14.47 41.67
C ASN A 14 -13.37 -15.46 42.68
N SER A 15 -13.52 -15.20 43.98
CA SER A 15 -13.33 -16.20 45.01
C SER A 15 -14.70 -16.83 45.35
N ASN A 16 -14.86 -18.08 44.94
CA ASN A 16 -15.89 -18.97 45.46
C ASN A 16 -15.66 -19.19 46.97
N THR A 17 -16.21 -18.31 47.80
CA THR A 17 -16.43 -18.58 49.22
C THR A 17 -17.93 -18.60 49.46
N LYS A 18 -18.45 -19.79 49.73
CA LYS A 18 -19.80 -20.04 50.23
C LYS A 18 -19.95 -19.35 51.60
N ASN A 19 -20.24 -18.05 51.59
CA ASN A 19 -20.71 -17.34 52.77
C ASN A 19 -22.16 -16.96 52.48
N ASP A 20 -23.08 -17.65 53.13
CA ASP A 20 -24.52 -17.35 53.16
C ASP A 20 -24.74 -16.05 53.95
N VAL A 21 -24.30 -14.93 53.38
CA VAL A 21 -24.75 -13.60 53.79
C VAL A 21 -26.04 -13.38 53.04
N GLY A 22 -27.17 -13.57 53.74
CA GLY A 22 -28.50 -13.31 53.23
C GLY A 22 -28.62 -11.85 52.79
N PHE A 23 -28.25 -11.54 51.54
CA PHE A 23 -28.44 -10.22 50.97
C PHE A 23 -29.93 -9.86 51.05
N SER A 24 -30.21 -8.63 51.49
CA SER A 24 -31.56 -8.06 51.45
C SER A 24 -32.10 -8.13 50.02
N CYS A 25 -33.42 -8.20 49.87
CA CYS A 25 -34.07 -8.16 48.56
C CYS A 25 -33.60 -6.95 47.74
N ASP A 26 -33.32 -5.83 48.40
CA ASP A 26 -32.88 -4.59 47.74
C ASP A 26 -31.41 -4.64 47.29
N ASP A 27 -30.52 -5.26 48.07
CA ASP A 27 -29.12 -5.46 47.66
C ASP A 27 -29.04 -6.38 46.42
N LYS A 28 -29.84 -7.45 46.41
CA LYS A 28 -29.93 -8.36 45.25
C LYS A 28 -30.44 -7.62 44.00
N LYS A 29 -31.37 -6.67 44.15
CA LYS A 29 -31.85 -5.83 43.03
C LYS A 29 -30.76 -4.89 42.52
N ILE A 30 -29.99 -4.26 43.41
CA ILE A 30 -28.89 -3.36 43.05
C ILE A 30 -27.81 -4.12 42.27
N ILE A 31 -27.39 -5.29 42.77
CA ILE A 31 -26.39 -6.13 42.11
C ILE A 31 -26.86 -6.55 40.72
N ARG A 32 -28.11 -7.00 40.56
CA ARG A 32 -28.68 -7.37 39.24
C ARG A 32 -28.69 -6.18 38.27
N LYS A 33 -29.06 -4.98 38.77
CA LYS A 33 -29.06 -3.76 37.97
C LYS A 33 -27.65 -3.40 37.49
N GLU A 34 -26.65 -3.54 38.36
CA GLU A 34 -25.26 -3.26 38.03
C GLU A 34 -24.70 -4.27 37.02
N ILE A 35 -24.98 -5.56 37.20
CA ILE A 35 -24.59 -6.61 36.24
C ILE A 35 -25.19 -6.30 34.85
N GLU A 36 -26.48 -5.98 34.78
CA GLU A 36 -27.13 -5.66 33.51
C GLU A 36 -26.59 -4.35 32.90
N ARG A 37 -26.24 -3.37 33.73
CA ARG A 37 -25.58 -2.13 33.28
C ARG A 37 -24.23 -2.44 32.63
N GLN A 38 -23.39 -3.26 33.28
CA GLN A 38 -22.10 -3.67 32.75
C GLN A 38 -22.26 -4.44 31.43
N ARG A 39 -23.23 -5.36 31.35
CA ARG A 39 -23.53 -6.11 30.13
C ARG A 39 -23.88 -5.17 28.97
N ARG A 40 -24.70 -4.13 29.20
CA ARG A 40 -25.04 -3.14 28.17
C ARG A 40 -23.87 -2.25 27.80
N GLN A 41 -23.04 -1.87 28.77
CA GLN A 41 -21.83 -1.09 28.50
C GLN A 41 -20.88 -1.86 27.59
N GLN A 42 -20.64 -3.14 27.88
CA GLN A 42 -19.83 -4.02 27.03
C GLN A 42 -20.40 -4.12 25.61
N MET A 43 -21.71 -4.34 25.48
CA MET A 43 -22.37 -4.40 24.17
C MET A 43 -22.21 -3.08 23.39
N SER A 44 -22.37 -1.93 24.06
CA SER A 44 -22.18 -0.61 23.45
C SER A 44 -20.76 -0.41 22.94
N THR A 45 -19.76 -0.81 23.74
CA THR A 45 -18.34 -0.73 23.36
C THR A 45 -18.04 -1.58 22.13
N LEU A 46 -18.57 -2.81 22.09
CA LEU A 46 -18.40 -3.70 20.92
C LEU A 46 -19.05 -3.12 19.67
N CYS A 47 -20.26 -2.58 19.78
CA CYS A 47 -20.95 -1.95 18.64
C CYS A 47 -20.19 -0.71 18.13
N ALA A 48 -19.62 0.09 19.03
CA ALA A 48 -18.80 1.25 18.65
C ALA A 48 -17.50 0.82 17.95
N SER A 49 -16.84 -0.23 18.46
CA SER A 49 -15.66 -0.82 17.82
C SER A 49 -15.97 -1.36 16.44
N LEU A 50 -17.07 -2.12 16.29
CA LEU A 50 -17.54 -2.60 14.98
C LEU A 50 -17.74 -1.43 14.02
N ARG A 51 -18.45 -0.38 14.45
CA ARG A 51 -18.69 0.81 13.62
C ARG A 51 -17.40 1.49 13.16
N SER A 52 -16.36 1.52 13.99
CA SER A 52 -15.07 2.12 13.64
C SER A 52 -14.27 1.35 12.58
N LEU A 53 -14.56 0.04 12.40
CA LEU A 53 -13.91 -0.81 11.41
C LEU A 53 -14.60 -0.77 10.04
N LEU A 54 -15.76 -0.13 9.94
CA LEU A 54 -16.54 -0.07 8.71
C LEU A 54 -16.15 1.12 7.83
N PRO A 55 -16.18 0.97 6.49
CA PRO A 55 -15.96 2.08 5.56
C PRO A 55 -16.96 3.22 5.78
N LEU A 56 -16.52 4.47 5.63
CA LEU A 56 -17.35 5.65 5.87
C LEU A 56 -18.60 5.68 4.98
N GLU A 57 -18.48 5.16 3.76
CA GLU A 57 -19.56 5.05 2.79
C GLU A 57 -20.70 4.15 3.30
N SER A 58 -20.34 3.06 3.99
CA SER A 58 -21.30 2.11 4.57
C SER A 58 -22.06 2.73 5.76
N LEU A 59 -21.44 3.67 6.47
CA LEU A 59 -22.00 4.33 7.65
C LEU A 59 -22.91 5.52 7.31
N LYS A 60 -22.88 5.99 6.07
CA LYS A 60 -23.66 7.15 5.62
C LYS A 60 -25.16 6.84 5.69
N GLY A 61 -25.90 7.66 6.45
CA GLY A 61 -27.34 7.53 6.60
C GLY A 61 -27.84 6.40 7.52
N LYS A 62 -26.94 5.54 8.02
CA LYS A 62 -27.30 4.38 8.87
C LYS A 62 -26.95 4.67 10.32
N ARG A 63 -27.97 4.87 11.15
CA ARG A 63 -27.82 5.23 12.56
C ARG A 63 -28.10 4.07 13.52
N ALA A 64 -28.85 3.05 13.09
CA ALA A 64 -29.20 1.93 13.95
C ALA A 64 -28.07 0.88 14.01
N ILE A 65 -27.94 0.21 15.16
CA ILE A 65 -26.95 -0.86 15.38
C ILE A 65 -27.21 -2.04 14.43
N SER A 66 -28.48 -2.37 14.16
CA SER A 66 -28.86 -3.41 13.21
C SER A 66 -28.33 -3.14 11.80
N ASP A 67 -28.39 -1.87 11.36
CA ASP A 67 -27.89 -1.47 10.06
C ASP A 67 -26.37 -1.67 10.01
N HIS A 68 -25.65 -1.29 11.07
CA HIS A 68 -24.19 -1.46 11.13
C HIS A 68 -23.80 -2.94 11.11
N ILE A 69 -24.56 -3.81 11.78
CA ILE A 69 -24.33 -5.26 11.74
C ILE A 69 -24.56 -5.81 10.32
N ASN A 70 -25.63 -5.39 9.65
CA ASN A 70 -25.91 -5.83 8.28
C ASN A 70 -24.85 -5.35 7.29
N GLU A 71 -24.41 -4.09 7.42
CA GLU A 71 -23.32 -3.55 6.61
C GLU A 71 -21.99 -4.25 6.89
N ALA A 72 -21.70 -4.60 8.14
CA ALA A 72 -20.53 -5.40 8.47
C ALA A 72 -20.56 -6.76 7.78
N ALA A 73 -21.71 -7.45 7.78
CA ALA A 73 -21.86 -8.73 7.09
C ALA A 73 -21.66 -8.59 5.57
N LYS A 74 -22.15 -7.50 4.98
CA LYS A 74 -21.92 -7.20 3.56
C LYS A 74 -20.45 -6.92 3.28
N TYR A 75 -19.81 -6.08 4.09
CA TYR A 75 -18.41 -5.72 3.92
C TYR A 75 -17.46 -6.92 4.07
N ILE A 76 -17.76 -7.85 4.99
CA ILE A 76 -17.03 -9.12 5.10
C ILE A 76 -17.10 -9.90 3.78
N LYS A 77 -18.27 -9.98 3.14
CA LYS A 77 -18.41 -10.66 1.84
C LYS A 77 -17.63 -9.95 0.73
N ASP A 78 -17.68 -8.63 0.70
CA ASP A 78 -16.95 -7.83 -0.30
C ASP A 78 -15.43 -8.05 -0.15
N LEU A 79 -14.91 -8.08 1.08
CA LEU A 79 -13.51 -8.40 1.36
C LEU A 79 -13.14 -9.83 0.97
N GLN A 80 -14.01 -10.82 1.23
CA GLN A 80 -13.79 -12.20 0.81
C GLN A 80 -13.69 -12.34 -0.71
N ASN A 81 -14.59 -11.68 -1.45
CA ASN A 81 -14.55 -11.66 -2.90
C ASN A 81 -13.27 -10.99 -3.43
N ASN A 82 -12.86 -9.87 -2.82
CA ASN A 82 -11.63 -9.17 -3.20
C ASN A 82 -10.39 -10.07 -3.00
N VAL A 83 -10.29 -10.75 -1.86
CA VAL A 83 -9.20 -11.72 -1.62
C VAL A 83 -9.21 -12.84 -2.66
N GLN A 84 -10.40 -13.33 -3.04
CA GLN A 84 -10.52 -14.35 -4.09
C GLN A 84 -10.04 -13.82 -5.45
N GLU A 85 -10.48 -12.64 -5.88
CA GLU A 85 -10.04 -12.02 -7.13
C GLU A 85 -8.54 -11.78 -7.16
N LEU A 86 -7.97 -11.26 -6.07
CA LEU A 86 -6.52 -11.05 -5.91
C LEU A 86 -5.75 -12.39 -5.96
N SER A 87 -6.29 -13.45 -5.36
CA SER A 87 -5.65 -14.77 -5.44
C SER A 87 -5.69 -15.35 -6.85
N VAL A 88 -6.81 -15.24 -7.57
CA VAL A 88 -6.94 -15.68 -8.96
C VAL A 88 -5.99 -14.91 -9.86
N THR A 89 -5.89 -13.58 -9.71
CA THR A 89 -4.96 -12.76 -10.50
C THR A 89 -3.50 -13.12 -10.21
N ARG A 90 -3.13 -13.32 -8.93
CA ARG A 90 -1.81 -13.81 -8.53
C ARG A 90 -1.49 -15.16 -9.16
N ASP A 91 -2.41 -16.12 -9.12
CA ASP A 91 -2.18 -17.47 -9.62
C ASP A 91 -2.04 -17.49 -11.14
N LYS A 92 -2.83 -16.65 -11.85
CA LYS A 92 -2.65 -16.41 -13.29
C LYS A 92 -1.26 -15.87 -13.61
N LEU A 93 -0.80 -14.85 -12.88
CA LEU A 93 0.54 -14.28 -13.07
C LEU A 93 1.65 -15.29 -12.78
N LYS A 94 1.48 -16.10 -11.72
CA LYS A 94 2.42 -17.17 -11.38
C LYS A 94 2.47 -18.27 -12.46
N HIS A 95 1.33 -18.61 -13.05
CA HIS A 95 1.27 -19.59 -14.13
C HIS A 95 1.91 -19.06 -15.41
N LEU A 96 1.73 -17.78 -15.74
CA LEU A 96 2.42 -17.14 -16.87
C LEU A 96 3.96 -17.19 -16.69
N LEU A 97 4.46 -16.90 -15.50
CA LEU A 97 5.89 -16.99 -15.17
C LEU A 97 6.44 -18.42 -15.29
N ASN A 98 5.68 -19.42 -14.86
CA ASN A 98 6.09 -20.81 -14.94
C ASN A 98 6.02 -21.36 -16.37
N SER A 99 5.07 -20.91 -17.19
CA SER A 99 4.97 -21.29 -18.60
C SER A 99 6.10 -20.73 -19.46
N THR A 100 6.70 -19.59 -19.09
CA THR A 100 7.90 -19.06 -19.77
C THR A 100 9.21 -19.77 -19.41
N SER A 101 9.19 -20.66 -18.41
CA SER A 101 10.40 -21.35 -17.90
C SER A 101 10.70 -22.70 -18.56
N LEU A 102 9.87 -23.18 -19.51
CA LEU A 102 9.97 -24.56 -20.02
C LEU A 102 10.50 -24.71 -21.46
N ASP A 103 10.87 -23.62 -22.14
CA ASP A 103 11.46 -23.66 -23.49
C ASP A 103 12.84 -22.96 -23.55
N ASP A 104 13.75 -23.28 -22.62
CA ASP A 104 15.17 -22.91 -22.77
C ASP A 104 16.02 -24.16 -23.02
N GLN A 105 15.97 -24.63 -24.27
CA GLN A 105 17.01 -25.48 -24.82
C GLN A 105 17.72 -24.72 -25.95
N GLY A 106 18.76 -24.00 -25.55
CA GLY A 106 19.93 -23.74 -26.36
C GLY A 106 19.91 -22.43 -27.11
N ASN A 107 20.52 -21.39 -26.52
CA ASN A 107 21.42 -20.53 -27.29
C ASN A 107 22.36 -19.73 -26.37
N GLU A 108 23.63 -20.14 -26.25
CA GLU A 108 24.71 -19.37 -25.64
C GLU A 108 25.13 -18.14 -26.50
N ILE A 109 24.16 -17.40 -27.03
CA ILE A 109 24.37 -16.18 -27.83
C ILE A 109 23.62 -14.97 -27.21
N SER A 110 22.71 -15.19 -26.26
CA SER A 110 21.80 -14.17 -25.72
C SER A 110 22.43 -13.11 -24.79
N SER A 111 23.69 -13.24 -24.40
CA SER A 111 24.35 -12.24 -23.54
C SER A 111 24.69 -10.92 -24.26
N LEU A 112 24.71 -10.89 -25.60
CA LEU A 112 24.90 -9.63 -26.33
C LEU A 112 23.58 -8.94 -26.67
N ASP A 113 22.51 -9.71 -26.91
CA ASP A 113 21.18 -9.16 -27.21
C ASP A 113 20.48 -8.58 -25.97
N ASN A 114 20.83 -9.05 -24.77
CA ASN A 114 20.34 -8.48 -23.51
C ASN A 114 20.94 -7.09 -23.16
N LEU A 115 21.90 -6.61 -23.95
CA LEU A 115 22.53 -5.30 -23.76
C LEU A 115 21.73 -4.13 -24.37
N MET A 116 20.69 -4.44 -25.18
CA MET A 116 19.86 -3.45 -25.90
C MET A 116 18.54 -3.12 -25.18
N ASN A 117 18.33 -3.61 -23.96
CA ASN A 117 16.97 -3.75 -23.42
C ASN A 117 16.45 -2.51 -22.71
N ASN A 118 17.39 -1.69 -22.21
CA ASN A 118 17.09 -0.50 -21.44
C ASN A 118 17.02 0.71 -22.38
N THR A 119 15.87 1.37 -22.43
CA THR A 119 15.63 2.55 -23.26
C THR A 119 15.12 3.70 -22.42
N VAL A 120 15.48 4.92 -22.81
CA VAL A 120 14.87 6.13 -22.25
C VAL A 120 14.29 6.95 -23.38
N THR A 121 13.09 7.47 -23.16
CA THR A 121 12.43 8.40 -24.06
C THR A 121 12.01 9.64 -23.31
N VAL A 122 12.22 10.80 -23.94
CA VAL A 122 11.92 12.12 -23.42
C VAL A 122 10.82 12.72 -24.28
N LEU A 123 9.71 13.10 -23.65
CA LEU A 123 8.54 13.68 -24.28
C LEU A 123 8.35 15.11 -23.78
N SER A 124 8.17 16.05 -24.70
CA SER A 124 7.80 17.43 -24.35
C SER A 124 6.33 17.48 -23.93
N ARG A 125 6.03 18.11 -22.80
CA ARG A 125 4.66 18.37 -22.33
C ARG A 125 4.44 19.86 -22.15
N VAL A 126 3.18 20.30 -22.17
CA VAL A 126 2.78 21.72 -22.07
C VAL A 126 3.37 22.45 -20.85
N SER A 127 3.72 21.75 -19.77
CA SER A 127 4.26 22.32 -18.53
C SER A 127 5.67 21.83 -18.16
N GLY A 128 6.36 21.11 -19.06
CA GLY A 128 7.66 20.51 -18.76
C GLY A 128 8.01 19.31 -19.64
N VAL A 129 8.55 18.27 -19.03
CA VAL A 129 9.06 17.07 -19.70
C VAL A 129 8.54 15.81 -19.02
N GLU A 130 8.20 14.81 -19.81
CA GLU A 130 7.91 13.46 -19.34
C GLU A 130 9.00 12.50 -19.80
N ILE A 131 9.65 11.83 -18.85
CA ILE A 131 10.76 10.91 -19.10
C ILE A 131 10.29 9.50 -18.80
N VAL A 132 10.34 8.62 -19.81
CA VAL A 132 9.97 7.22 -19.67
C VAL A 132 11.23 6.37 -19.77
N VAL A 133 11.51 5.63 -18.70
CA VAL A 133 12.62 4.70 -18.59
C VAL A 133 12.07 3.29 -18.65
N SER A 134 12.50 2.49 -19.62
CA SER A 134 12.23 1.06 -19.67
C SER A 134 13.47 0.28 -19.27
N SER A 135 13.30 -0.73 -18.40
CA SER A 135 14.38 -1.61 -17.96
C SER A 135 13.90 -3.05 -17.83
N GLU A 136 14.78 -4.00 -18.07
CA GLU A 136 14.46 -5.40 -17.79
C GLU A 136 14.57 -5.71 -16.29
N SER A 137 13.67 -6.56 -15.81
CA SER A 137 13.46 -6.84 -14.38
C SER A 137 14.67 -7.57 -13.75
N GLY A 138 15.71 -6.81 -13.38
CA GLY A 138 16.86 -7.26 -12.58
C GLY A 138 17.77 -6.11 -12.14
N GLU A 139 18.03 -5.14 -13.03
CA GLU A 139 18.92 -3.99 -12.80
C GLU A 139 18.20 -2.62 -12.79
N GLY A 140 16.87 -2.61 -12.96
CA GLY A 140 16.09 -1.40 -13.22
C GLY A 140 16.16 -0.30 -12.14
N ASN A 141 16.50 -0.63 -10.90
CA ASN A 141 16.61 0.34 -9.81
C ASN A 141 17.87 1.23 -9.94
N PHE A 142 18.99 0.67 -10.42
CA PHE A 142 20.23 1.41 -10.57
C PHE A 142 20.13 2.44 -11.71
N LEU A 143 19.48 2.04 -12.80
CA LEU A 143 19.29 2.90 -13.97
C LEU A 143 18.36 4.08 -13.65
N LEU A 144 17.30 3.85 -12.87
CA LEU A 144 16.42 4.93 -12.41
C LEU A 144 17.18 5.96 -11.56
N SER A 145 18.03 5.49 -10.64
CA SER A 145 18.81 6.39 -9.77
C SER A 145 19.71 7.32 -10.58
N ARG A 146 20.40 6.79 -11.60
CA ARG A 146 21.28 7.60 -12.46
C ARG A 146 20.52 8.56 -13.36
N VAL A 147 19.38 8.13 -13.90
CA VAL A 147 18.51 9.01 -14.69
C VAL A 147 18.00 10.15 -13.81
N LEU A 148 17.57 9.87 -12.58
CA LEU A 148 17.14 10.89 -11.63
C LEU A 148 18.25 11.89 -11.31
N GLU A 149 19.47 11.41 -11.05
CA GLU A 149 20.64 12.27 -10.80
C GLU A 149 20.91 13.20 -12.00
N ALA A 150 20.95 12.65 -13.22
CA ALA A 150 21.18 13.44 -14.43
C ALA A 150 20.07 14.48 -14.69
N VAL A 151 18.82 14.16 -14.35
CA VAL A 151 17.68 15.09 -14.47
C VAL A 151 17.79 16.24 -13.47
N ILE A 152 18.20 15.95 -12.24
CA ILE A 152 18.40 16.97 -11.19
C ILE A 152 19.59 17.87 -11.51
N GLU A 153 20.70 17.30 -12.02
CA GLU A 153 21.87 18.08 -12.47
C GLU A 153 21.52 19.08 -13.58
N GLU A 154 20.59 18.71 -14.46
CA GLU A 154 20.08 19.58 -15.53
C GLU A 154 19.11 20.66 -15.02
N GLY A 155 18.82 20.69 -13.71
CA GLY A 155 17.96 21.71 -13.10
C GLY A 155 16.46 21.44 -13.27
N PHE A 156 16.07 20.19 -13.54
CA PHE A 156 14.66 19.79 -13.54
C PHE A 156 14.21 19.34 -12.14
N GLU A 157 13.03 19.80 -11.75
CA GLU A 157 12.32 19.35 -10.57
C GLU A 157 11.39 18.18 -10.92
N VAL A 158 11.52 17.05 -10.23
CA VAL A 158 10.66 15.87 -10.43
C VAL A 158 9.38 16.04 -9.62
N VAL A 159 8.25 16.22 -10.32
CA VAL A 159 6.92 16.43 -9.72
C VAL A 159 6.24 15.09 -9.41
N SER A 160 6.44 14.09 -10.25
CA SER A 160 5.82 12.76 -10.08
C SER A 160 6.69 11.67 -10.68
N CYS A 161 6.68 10.50 -10.07
CA CYS A 161 7.31 9.29 -10.60
C CYS A 161 6.36 8.10 -10.41
N ILE A 162 6.07 7.39 -11.49
CA ILE A 162 5.17 6.24 -11.52
C ILE A 162 5.94 5.05 -12.08
N SER A 163 6.00 3.97 -11.32
CA SER A 163 6.62 2.72 -11.74
C SER A 163 5.56 1.69 -12.10
N THR A 164 5.63 1.13 -13.30
CA THR A 164 4.71 0.11 -13.80
C THR A 164 5.49 -1.07 -14.36
N LYS A 165 5.10 -2.30 -14.02
CA LYS A 165 5.72 -3.52 -14.55
C LYS A 165 4.77 -4.16 -15.56
N ARG A 166 5.24 -4.36 -16.80
CA ARG A 166 4.48 -4.97 -17.91
C ARG A 166 5.41 -5.88 -18.71
N ASP A 167 4.96 -7.09 -19.01
CA ASP A 167 5.69 -8.06 -19.86
C ASP A 167 7.13 -8.32 -19.40
N GLY A 168 7.35 -8.44 -18.08
CA GLY A 168 8.69 -8.66 -17.52
C GLY A 168 9.61 -7.42 -17.51
N ARG A 169 9.16 -6.30 -18.08
CA ARG A 169 9.88 -5.02 -18.09
C ARG A 169 9.30 -4.03 -17.09
N LEU A 170 10.17 -3.26 -16.45
CA LEU A 170 9.84 -2.17 -15.55
C LEU A 170 9.90 -0.85 -16.32
N TYR A 171 8.79 -0.11 -16.29
CA TYR A 171 8.64 1.20 -16.90
C TYR A 171 8.48 2.25 -15.80
N ASN A 172 9.45 3.14 -15.68
CA ASN A 172 9.38 4.29 -14.78
C ASN A 172 9.07 5.54 -15.60
N THR A 173 7.95 6.19 -15.29
CA THR A 173 7.52 7.43 -15.92
C THR A 173 7.68 8.57 -14.94
N MET A 174 8.49 9.56 -15.29
CA MET A 174 8.77 10.73 -14.45
C MET A 174 8.24 11.98 -15.13
N GLN A 175 7.53 12.79 -14.38
CA GLN A 175 7.11 14.12 -14.82
C GLN A 175 7.99 15.15 -14.17
N CYS A 176 8.66 15.94 -15.00
CA CYS A 176 9.66 16.91 -14.61
C CYS A 176 9.23 18.31 -15.07
N GLN A 177 9.41 19.29 -14.19
CA GLN A 177 9.17 20.70 -14.46
C GLN A 177 10.48 21.47 -14.32
N THR A 178 10.65 22.56 -15.06
CA THR A 178 11.77 23.49 -14.87
C THR A 178 11.23 24.84 -14.41
N SER A 179 11.91 25.46 -13.44
CA SER A 179 11.57 26.77 -12.91
C SER A 179 12.14 27.91 -13.76
N HIS A 180 13.12 27.61 -14.63
CA HIS A 180 13.76 28.59 -15.50
C HIS A 180 13.01 28.68 -16.83
N LEU A 181 12.78 29.91 -17.32
CA LEU A 181 12.17 30.25 -18.61
C LEU A 181 13.05 29.85 -19.82
N THR A 182 13.94 28.87 -19.65
CA THR A 182 14.82 28.34 -20.69
C THR A 182 14.03 27.42 -21.60
N CYS A 183 14.14 27.64 -22.91
CA CYS A 183 13.67 26.71 -23.92
C CYS A 183 14.23 25.31 -23.61
N ILE A 184 13.36 24.36 -23.34
CA ILE A 184 13.74 22.99 -23.01
C ILE A 184 14.23 22.33 -24.32
N ASP A 185 15.53 22.09 -24.44
CA ASP A 185 16.07 21.28 -25.53
C ASP A 185 15.89 19.79 -25.21
N VAL A 186 14.75 19.27 -25.65
CA VAL A 186 14.37 17.86 -25.50
C VAL A 186 15.37 16.93 -26.17
N ALA A 187 15.98 17.35 -27.28
CA ALA A 187 16.93 16.52 -28.01
C ALA A 187 18.27 16.42 -27.26
N ALA A 188 18.75 17.54 -26.70
CA ALA A 188 19.95 17.53 -25.85
C ALA A 188 19.76 16.67 -24.59
N LEU A 189 18.61 16.81 -23.91
CA LEU A 189 18.27 16.01 -22.73
C LEU A 189 18.17 14.51 -23.07
N GLN A 190 17.55 14.17 -24.20
CA GLN A 190 17.45 12.80 -24.69
C GLN A 190 18.83 12.18 -24.94
N GLN A 191 19.75 12.92 -25.58
CA GLN A 191 21.11 12.44 -25.84
C GLN A 191 21.89 12.23 -24.53
N LYS A 192 21.83 13.19 -23.61
CA LYS A 192 22.51 13.07 -22.31
C LYS A 192 22.02 11.85 -21.52
N LEU A 193 20.71 11.61 -21.49
CA LEU A 193 20.16 10.44 -20.80
C LEU A 193 20.56 9.13 -21.47
N ASN A 194 20.65 9.10 -22.79
CA ASN A 194 21.20 7.94 -23.51
C ASN A 194 22.65 7.67 -23.12
N ASP A 195 23.48 8.71 -23.01
CA ASP A 195 24.88 8.58 -22.58
C ASP A 195 25.02 8.06 -21.15
N VAL A 196 24.13 8.49 -20.24
CA VAL A 196 24.08 8.00 -18.85
C VAL A 196 23.74 6.51 -18.80
N ILE A 197 22.80 6.07 -19.63
CA ILE A 197 22.43 4.65 -19.73
C ILE A 197 23.58 3.85 -20.31
N LEU A 198 24.23 4.34 -21.37
CA LEU A 198 25.41 3.68 -21.95
C LEU A 198 26.55 3.59 -20.93
N SER A 199 26.79 4.66 -20.16
CA SER A 199 27.82 4.71 -19.12
C SER A 199 27.51 3.83 -17.91
N SER A 200 26.25 3.51 -17.65
CA SER A 200 25.84 2.56 -16.61
C SER A 200 26.15 1.10 -16.95
N ARG A 201 26.38 0.79 -18.22
CA ARG A 201 26.68 -0.56 -18.70
C ARG A 201 28.14 -0.99 -18.43
N PHE A 202 29.03 -0.06 -18.12
CA PHE A 202 30.47 -0.33 -17.96
C PHE A 202 30.92 -0.54 -16.51
N ILE A 203 30.06 -0.30 -15.52
CA ILE A 203 30.44 -0.37 -14.09
C ILE A 203 30.09 -1.73 -13.47
N SER A 204 29.23 -2.55 -14.10
CA SER A 204 28.85 -3.89 -13.59
C SER A 204 29.91 -5.00 -13.77
N ARG A 205 31.17 -4.65 -14.08
CA ARG A 205 32.30 -5.60 -14.17
C ARG A 205 33.51 -5.09 -13.41
N SER A 206 33.48 -5.20 -12.08
CA SER A 206 34.67 -5.18 -11.20
C SER A 206 34.40 -5.98 -9.95
#